data_AF-A0A9X1PER7-F1
#
_entry.id   AF-A0A9X1PER7-F1
#
_cell.length_a   1.000
_cell.length_b   1.000
_cell.length_c   1.000
_cell.angle_alpha   90.00
_cell.angle_beta   90.00
_cell.angle_gamma   90.00
#
_symmetry.space_group_name_H-M   'P 1'
#
loop_
_entity.id
_entity.type
_entity.pdbx_description
1 polymer ?
#
loop_
_entity_poly.entity_id
_entity_poly.type
_entity_poly.pdbx_seq_one_letter_code
_entity_poly.pdbx_strand_id
1 'polypeptide(L)'
;MRYFLLCCLLFLATNLSAQVLLGPWADPGFRPSSKQTGYFELRKGAKVFDQLGKEVLIGQDEVISVTSFYTGSYNGYSGDWGMALVDNLEGPKSGVYELYIPENELGKRLNRSDFSRETFNDNAKDNLVSGYEGVLYRKPIEAAEFRKNVMLSLLGLAIAVFAIYFLLGGKRSCPKCNQRWSRVKLKSVYAGTNTYQGTRTVRKDVQGGSGGYVEVDEPYTYSKKVYHRFYKCKKCEHGWDVIS
;
A
#
# COMPACT_ATOMS: atom_id res chain seq x y z
N MET A 1 4.09 23.12 22.13
CA MET A 1 3.71 21.77 22.61
C MET A 1 2.25 21.39 22.35
N ARG A 2 1.22 22.19 22.72
CA ARG A 2 -0.19 21.80 22.55
C ARG A 2 -0.62 21.35 21.13
N TYR A 3 -0.09 21.98 20.08
CA TYR A 3 -0.40 21.61 18.69
C TYR A 3 0.29 20.33 18.20
N PHE A 4 1.41 19.95 18.81
CA PHE A 4 2.14 18.74 18.45
C PHE A 4 1.37 17.50 18.89
N LEU A 5 0.85 17.52 20.12
CA LEU A 5 0.03 16.43 20.67
C LEU A 5 -1.28 16.24 19.88
N LEU A 6 -1.90 17.33 19.43
CA LEU A 6 -3.10 17.26 18.59
C LEU A 6 -2.83 16.66 17.21
N CYS A 7 -1.68 16.98 16.59
CA CYS A 7 -1.27 16.37 15.32
C CYS A 7 -0.94 14.89 15.48
N CYS A 8 -0.25 14.50 16.57
CA CYS A 8 0.03 13.10 16.86
C CYS A 8 -1.26 12.29 17.08
N LEU A 9 -2.24 12.85 17.79
CA LEU A 9 -3.54 12.20 18.01
C LEU A 9 -4.34 12.06 16.71
N LEU A 10 -4.34 13.08 15.84
CA LEU A 10 -4.98 13.00 14.53
C LEU A 10 -4.29 11.97 13.62
N PHE A 11 -2.96 11.88 13.65
CA PHE A 11 -2.20 10.90 12.88
C PHE A 11 -2.40 9.47 13.40
N LEU A 12 -2.48 9.29 14.72
CA LEU A 12 -2.83 7.99 15.31
C LEU A 12 -4.27 7.58 14.96
N ALA A 13 -5.22 8.51 15.03
CA ALA A 13 -6.61 8.24 14.67
C ALA A 13 -6.77 7.86 13.20
N THR A 14 -6.07 8.53 12.27
CA THR A 14 -6.13 8.19 10.85
C THR A 14 -5.48 6.85 10.53
N ASN A 15 -4.35 6.51 11.17
CA ASN A 15 -3.71 5.20 10.98
C ASN A 15 -4.52 4.05 11.58
N LEU A 16 -5.13 4.25 12.77
CA LEU A 16 -6.04 3.25 13.33
C LEU A 16 -7.25 3.06 12.43
N SER A 17 -7.83 4.16 11.93
CA SER A 17 -8.97 4.08 11.00
C SER A 17 -8.58 3.47 9.66
N ALA A 18 -7.35 3.65 9.17
CA ALA A 18 -6.88 3.01 7.94
C ALA A 18 -6.70 1.49 8.12
N GLN A 19 -6.18 1.02 9.27
CA GLN A 19 -6.12 -0.41 9.57
C GLN A 19 -7.51 -1.04 9.76
N VAL A 20 -8.46 -0.29 10.31
CA VAL A 20 -9.85 -0.73 10.50
C VAL A 20 -10.67 -0.66 9.21
N LEU A 21 -10.45 0.36 8.36
CA LEU A 21 -11.16 0.54 7.07
C LEU A 21 -10.56 -0.29 5.94
N LEU A 22 -9.26 -0.56 5.95
CA LEU A 22 -8.64 -1.49 5.00
C LEU A 22 -8.90 -2.94 5.42
N GLY A 23 -9.10 -3.19 6.72
CA GLY A 23 -9.38 -4.50 7.29
C GLY A 23 -8.46 -5.63 6.77
N PRO A 24 -8.76 -6.88 7.07
CA PRO A 24 -8.03 -8.05 6.54
C PRO A 24 -8.37 -8.33 5.06
N TRP A 25 -8.80 -7.33 4.27
CA TRP A 25 -9.23 -7.48 2.88
C TRP A 25 -8.10 -7.29 1.86
N ALA A 26 -6.88 -7.00 2.33
CA ALA A 26 -5.69 -6.89 1.51
C ALA A 26 -4.90 -8.19 1.58
N ASP A 27 -5.25 -9.13 0.70
CA ASP A 27 -4.85 -10.54 0.71
C ASP A 27 -5.26 -11.23 2.03
N PRO A 28 -6.21 -12.19 2.02
CA PRO A 28 -6.28 -13.10 3.15
C PRO A 28 -4.85 -13.59 3.40
N GLY A 29 -4.38 -13.53 4.64
CA GLY A 29 -3.04 -13.94 5.04
C GLY A 29 -2.81 -15.45 4.93
N PHE A 30 -3.30 -16.03 3.83
CA PHE A 30 -3.20 -17.39 3.39
C PHE A 30 -1.74 -17.70 3.16
N ARG A 31 -1.22 -18.52 4.06
CA ARG A 31 0.07 -19.16 3.87
C ARG A 31 -0.18 -20.47 3.14
N PRO A 32 0.60 -20.80 2.10
CA PRO A 32 0.52 -22.11 1.47
C PRO A 32 0.63 -23.21 2.52
N SER A 33 -0.28 -24.17 2.47
CA SER A 33 -0.26 -25.36 3.32
C SER A 33 0.42 -26.52 2.58
N SER A 34 1.07 -27.43 3.30
CA SER A 34 1.67 -28.64 2.72
C SER A 34 0.65 -29.74 2.42
N LYS A 35 -0.66 -29.42 2.49
CA LYS A 35 -1.75 -30.38 2.26
C LYS A 35 -1.85 -30.76 0.79
N GLN A 36 -2.21 -32.01 0.57
CA GLN A 36 -2.25 -32.57 -0.77
C GLN A 36 -3.53 -32.14 -1.51
N THR A 37 -3.34 -31.71 -2.75
CA THR A 37 -4.41 -31.34 -3.68
C THR A 37 -5.14 -32.58 -4.21
N GLY A 38 -6.31 -32.41 -4.81
CA GLY A 38 -7.07 -33.52 -5.38
C GLY A 38 -8.58 -33.29 -5.41
N TYR A 39 -9.32 -34.38 -5.61
CA TYR A 39 -10.77 -34.36 -5.69
C TYR A 39 -11.40 -34.69 -4.34
N PHE A 40 -12.41 -33.92 -3.97
CA PHE A 40 -13.11 -34.06 -2.70
C PHE A 40 -14.62 -34.02 -2.94
N GLU A 41 -15.36 -34.84 -2.20
CA GLU A 41 -16.81 -34.70 -2.06
C GLU A 41 -17.09 -33.54 -1.11
N LEU A 42 -18.04 -32.67 -1.45
CA LEU A 42 -18.52 -31.68 -0.49
C LEU A 42 -19.45 -32.32 0.54
N ARG A 43 -19.33 -31.92 1.81
CA ARG A 43 -20.31 -32.29 2.82
C ARG A 43 -21.66 -31.66 2.51
N LYS A 44 -22.75 -32.33 2.88
CA LYS A 44 -24.10 -31.79 2.73
C LYS A 44 -24.23 -30.48 3.51
N GLY A 45 -24.55 -29.39 2.80
CA GLY A 45 -24.65 -28.04 3.36
C GLY A 45 -23.30 -27.36 3.59
N ALA A 46 -22.24 -27.81 2.90
CA ALA A 46 -20.93 -27.19 2.93
C ALA A 46 -21.03 -25.69 2.61
N LYS A 47 -20.35 -24.88 3.42
CA LYS A 47 -20.24 -23.44 3.18
C LYS A 47 -19.10 -23.19 2.22
N VAL A 48 -19.42 -22.60 1.07
CA VAL A 48 -18.45 -22.26 0.03
C VAL A 48 -18.52 -20.77 -0.23
N PHE A 49 -17.37 -20.13 -0.39
CA PHE A 49 -17.29 -18.69 -0.57
C PHE A 49 -16.59 -18.35 -1.88
N ASP A 50 -17.06 -17.32 -2.57
CA ASP A 50 -16.32 -16.72 -3.69
C ASP A 50 -15.13 -15.89 -3.18
N GLN A 51 -14.29 -15.40 -4.09
CA GLN A 51 -13.15 -14.51 -3.79
C GLN A 51 -13.51 -13.22 -3.03
N LEU A 52 -14.78 -12.80 -3.03
CA LEU A 52 -15.27 -11.60 -2.33
C LEU A 52 -15.84 -11.93 -0.93
N GLY A 53 -15.82 -13.20 -0.53
CA GLY A 53 -16.34 -13.67 0.75
C GLY A 53 -17.86 -13.87 0.74
N LYS A 54 -18.50 -13.85 -0.43
CA LYS A 54 -19.93 -14.12 -0.55
C LYS A 54 -20.15 -15.62 -0.60
N GLU A 55 -21.11 -16.10 0.20
CA GLU A 55 -21.50 -17.50 0.19
C GLU A 55 -22.11 -17.87 -1.17
N VAL A 56 -21.62 -18.97 -1.73
CA VAL A 56 -22.05 -19.56 -2.99
C VAL A 56 -22.73 -20.88 -2.68
N LEU A 57 -23.93 -21.07 -3.22
CA LEU A 57 -24.63 -22.33 -3.11
C LEU A 57 -24.12 -23.26 -4.20
N ILE A 58 -23.67 -24.45 -3.78
CA ILE A 58 -23.23 -25.52 -4.66
C ILE A 58 -24.18 -26.70 -4.47
N GLY A 59 -24.41 -27.47 -5.53
CA GLY A 59 -25.23 -28.67 -5.49
C GLY A 59 -24.75 -29.64 -4.41
N GLN A 60 -25.70 -30.37 -3.82
CA GLN A 60 -25.38 -31.42 -2.86
C GLN A 60 -24.62 -32.54 -3.59
N ASP A 61 -23.65 -33.16 -2.90
CA ASP A 61 -22.86 -34.29 -3.39
C ASP A 61 -21.96 -33.97 -4.61
N GLU A 62 -21.69 -32.69 -4.87
CA GLU A 62 -20.74 -32.30 -5.91
C GLU A 62 -19.30 -32.68 -5.56
N VAL A 63 -18.60 -33.20 -6.57
CA VAL A 63 -17.17 -33.48 -6.51
C VAL A 63 -16.42 -32.28 -7.05
N ILE A 64 -15.56 -31.71 -6.22
CA ILE A 64 -14.77 -30.52 -6.53
C ILE A 64 -13.29 -30.85 -6.63
N SER A 65 -12.60 -30.19 -7.56
CA SER A 65 -11.15 -30.27 -7.71
C SER A 65 -10.48 -29.15 -6.92
N VAL A 66 -9.85 -29.51 -5.80
CA VAL A 66 -9.06 -28.58 -4.98
C VAL A 66 -7.64 -28.51 -5.54
N THR A 67 -7.24 -27.32 -6.00
CA THR A 67 -5.96 -27.05 -6.68
C THR A 67 -4.86 -26.62 -5.74
N SER A 68 -5.21 -26.06 -4.58
CA SER A 68 -4.25 -25.68 -3.54
C SER A 68 -4.93 -25.60 -2.16
N PHE A 69 -4.10 -25.66 -1.12
CA PHE A 69 -4.54 -25.47 0.26
C PHE A 69 -3.79 -24.31 0.90
N TYR A 70 -4.49 -23.56 1.74
CA TYR A 70 -3.93 -22.43 2.47
C TYR A 70 -4.38 -22.43 3.92
N THR A 71 -3.50 -22.01 4.82
CA THR A 71 -3.84 -21.76 6.22
C THR A 71 -4.03 -20.27 6.44
N GLY A 72 -5.17 -19.86 7.02
CA GLY A 72 -5.45 -18.45 7.30
C GLY A 72 -6.87 -18.20 7.79
N SER A 73 -7.25 -16.93 7.81
CA SER A 73 -8.59 -16.50 8.23
C SER A 73 -9.29 -15.84 7.04
N TYR A 74 -10.53 -16.24 6.79
CA TYR A 74 -11.37 -15.73 5.71
C TYR A 74 -12.84 -15.69 6.13
N ASN A 75 -13.52 -14.57 5.87
CA ASN A 75 -14.93 -14.34 6.21
C ASN A 75 -15.35 -14.76 7.64
N GLY A 76 -14.49 -14.49 8.64
CA GLY A 76 -14.76 -14.83 10.04
C GLY A 76 -14.44 -16.28 10.44
N TYR A 77 -14.05 -17.14 9.49
CA TYR A 77 -13.58 -18.49 9.74
C TYR A 77 -12.05 -18.52 9.72
N SER A 78 -11.43 -19.25 10.65
CA SER A 78 -9.98 -19.45 10.70
C SER A 78 -9.68 -20.94 10.59
N GLY A 79 -8.69 -21.31 9.78
CA GLY A 79 -8.33 -22.70 9.57
C GLY A 79 -7.63 -22.93 8.24
N ASP A 80 -7.69 -24.18 7.78
CA ASP A 80 -7.22 -24.55 6.45
C ASP A 80 -8.35 -24.45 5.44
N TRP A 81 -7.99 -24.01 4.24
CA TRP A 81 -8.91 -23.70 3.15
C TRP A 81 -8.44 -24.40 1.89
N GLY A 82 -9.35 -25.12 1.23
CA GLY A 82 -9.16 -25.59 -0.13
C GLY A 82 -9.58 -24.51 -1.12
N MET A 83 -8.73 -24.23 -2.11
CA MET A 83 -9.09 -23.43 -3.27
C MET A 83 -9.51 -24.37 -4.40
N ALA A 84 -10.71 -24.17 -4.92
CA ALA A 84 -11.22 -24.88 -6.10
C ALA A 84 -11.44 -23.91 -7.25
N LEU A 85 -11.15 -24.37 -8.47
CA LEU A 85 -11.53 -23.67 -9.70
C LEU A 85 -12.69 -24.44 -10.30
N VAL A 86 -13.84 -23.77 -10.45
CA VAL A 86 -15.04 -24.39 -11.02
C VAL A 86 -15.48 -23.60 -12.25
N ASP A 87 -15.67 -24.31 -13.34
CA ASP A 87 -16.28 -23.78 -14.57
C ASP A 87 -17.79 -24.02 -14.53
N ASN A 88 -18.57 -23.05 -15.02
CA ASN A 88 -20.03 -23.11 -15.12
C ASN A 88 -20.79 -23.46 -13.82
N LEU A 89 -20.59 -22.67 -12.75
CA LEU A 89 -21.64 -22.57 -11.74
C LEU A 89 -22.91 -21.98 -12.38
N GLU A 90 -24.08 -22.58 -12.12
CA GLU A 90 -25.37 -22.04 -12.60
C GLU A 90 -25.52 -20.57 -12.15
N GLY A 91 -25.37 -19.64 -13.09
CA GLY A 91 -25.34 -18.21 -12.79
C GLY A 91 -25.31 -17.35 -14.06
N PRO A 92 -25.60 -16.04 -13.96
CA PRO A 92 -25.84 -15.17 -15.11
C PRO A 92 -24.62 -14.89 -16.01
N LYS A 93 -23.44 -15.45 -15.70
CA LYS A 93 -22.20 -15.28 -16.47
C LYS A 93 -21.38 -16.57 -16.44
N SER A 94 -21.06 -17.14 -17.60
CA SER A 94 -20.07 -18.21 -17.72
C SER A 94 -18.66 -17.70 -17.42
N GLY A 95 -17.86 -18.50 -16.71
CA GLY A 95 -16.48 -18.17 -16.35
C GLY A 95 -15.90 -19.11 -15.30
N VAL A 96 -14.58 -19.05 -15.11
CA VAL A 96 -13.84 -19.75 -14.04
C VAL A 96 -14.10 -19.02 -12.72
N TYR A 97 -14.61 -19.73 -11.71
CA TYR A 97 -14.82 -19.21 -10.36
C TYR A 97 -13.77 -19.77 -9.39
N GLU A 98 -13.07 -18.87 -8.70
CA GLU A 98 -12.26 -19.22 -7.53
C GLU A 98 -13.15 -19.34 -6.29
N LEU A 99 -13.15 -20.53 -5.70
CA LEU A 99 -13.94 -20.86 -4.53
C LEU A 99 -13.04 -21.23 -3.36
N TYR A 100 -13.37 -20.72 -2.19
CA TYR A 100 -12.68 -20.97 -0.93
C TYR A 100 -13.59 -21.79 -0.01
N ILE A 101 -13.08 -22.95 0.40
CA ILE A 101 -13.85 -23.97 1.11
C ILE A 101 -13.10 -24.33 2.38
N PRO A 102 -13.70 -24.15 3.57
CA PRO A 102 -13.08 -24.61 4.81
C PRO A 102 -12.82 -26.11 4.74
N GLU A 103 -11.64 -26.56 5.16
CA GLU A 103 -11.26 -27.96 5.04
C GLU A 103 -12.23 -28.91 5.76
N ASN A 104 -12.83 -28.47 6.88
CA ASN A 104 -13.81 -29.27 7.62
C ASN A 104 -15.12 -29.48 6.85
N GLU A 105 -15.37 -28.70 5.80
CA GLU A 105 -16.50 -28.85 4.87
C GLU A 105 -16.16 -29.76 3.69
N LEU A 106 -14.86 -30.07 3.49
CA LEU A 106 -14.43 -31.13 2.58
C LEU A 106 -14.75 -32.49 3.22
N GLY A 107 -15.36 -33.34 2.42
CA GLY A 107 -15.70 -34.71 2.74
C GLY A 107 -14.55 -35.66 2.43
N LYS A 108 -14.90 -36.82 1.88
CA LYS A 108 -13.92 -37.86 1.55
C LYS A 108 -13.08 -37.42 0.35
N ARG A 109 -11.77 -37.63 0.45
CA ARG A 109 -10.87 -37.51 -0.71
C ARG A 109 -11.06 -38.71 -1.61
N LEU A 110 -11.23 -38.45 -2.91
CA LEU A 110 -11.43 -39.46 -3.93
C LEU A 110 -10.15 -39.70 -4.71
N ASN A 111 -9.83 -40.96 -5.02
CA ASN A 111 -8.70 -41.23 -5.91
C ASN A 111 -9.12 -40.99 -7.35
N ARG A 112 -8.19 -40.48 -8.15
CA ARG A 112 -8.42 -40.30 -9.59
C ARG A 112 -8.81 -41.61 -10.30
N SER A 113 -8.35 -42.75 -9.78
CA SER A 113 -8.67 -44.09 -10.27
C SER A 113 -10.11 -44.53 -9.99
N ASP A 114 -10.79 -43.89 -9.02
CA ASP A 114 -12.16 -44.24 -8.63
C ASP A 114 -13.20 -43.69 -9.62
N PHE A 115 -12.75 -42.88 -10.59
CA PHE A 115 -13.56 -42.33 -11.66
C PHE A 115 -13.26 -43.04 -12.97
N SER A 116 -14.29 -43.58 -13.63
CA SER A 116 -14.16 -44.05 -15.00
C SER A 116 -13.89 -42.86 -15.94
N ARG A 117 -13.05 -43.06 -16.96
CA ARG A 117 -12.68 -42.02 -17.93
C ARG A 117 -13.90 -41.45 -18.69
N GLU A 118 -15.02 -42.16 -18.69
CA GLU A 118 -16.31 -41.76 -19.30
C GLU A 118 -17.16 -40.92 -18.34
N THR A 119 -17.29 -41.29 -17.07
CA THR A 119 -17.92 -40.42 -16.04
C THR A 119 -17.13 -39.12 -15.84
N PHE A 120 -15.81 -39.20 -15.99
CA PHE A 120 -14.94 -38.03 -16.02
C PHE A 120 -15.22 -37.18 -17.26
N ASN A 121 -15.38 -37.78 -18.45
CA ASN A 121 -15.64 -37.01 -19.67
C ASN A 121 -17.06 -36.45 -19.76
N ASP A 122 -18.09 -37.06 -19.19
CA ASP A 122 -19.45 -36.49 -19.32
C ASP A 122 -19.71 -35.36 -18.31
N ASN A 123 -19.01 -35.35 -17.17
CA ASN A 123 -18.99 -34.21 -16.25
C ASN A 123 -17.88 -33.19 -16.55
N ALA A 124 -16.81 -33.58 -17.27
CA ALA A 124 -15.71 -32.69 -17.65
C ALA A 124 -15.80 -32.17 -19.09
N LYS A 125 -16.53 -32.79 -20.03
CA LYS A 125 -16.65 -32.26 -21.40
C LYS A 125 -17.46 -30.97 -21.46
N ASP A 126 -18.30 -30.71 -20.47
CA ASP A 126 -18.97 -29.42 -20.33
C ASP A 126 -18.16 -28.41 -19.49
N ASN A 127 -17.03 -28.79 -18.87
CA ASN A 127 -16.31 -27.96 -17.90
C ASN A 127 -14.76 -28.12 -17.85
N LEU A 128 -14.13 -28.68 -18.87
CA LEU A 128 -12.67 -28.81 -18.98
C LEU A 128 -12.28 -28.69 -20.45
N VAL A 129 -12.65 -27.56 -21.06
CA VAL A 129 -11.93 -27.09 -22.23
C VAL A 129 -10.59 -26.55 -21.75
N SER A 130 -9.54 -27.23 -22.19
CA SER A 130 -8.17 -26.77 -22.33
C SER A 130 -8.02 -25.23 -22.26
N GLY A 131 -7.40 -24.75 -21.18
CA GLY A 131 -7.18 -23.33 -20.96
C GLY A 131 -5.98 -23.03 -20.06
N TYR A 132 -4.93 -23.87 -20.09
CA TYR A 132 -3.59 -23.40 -19.76
C TYR A 132 -3.13 -22.46 -20.89
N GLU A 133 -3.63 -21.23 -20.89
CA GLU A 133 -3.12 -20.01 -21.55
C GLU A 133 -4.27 -19.00 -21.63
N GLY A 134 -4.44 -18.27 -20.54
CA GLY A 134 -5.51 -17.28 -20.44
C GLY A 134 -5.73 -16.84 -19.01
N VAL A 135 -4.65 -16.44 -18.33
CA VAL A 135 -4.74 -15.69 -17.08
C VAL A 135 -5.35 -14.31 -17.40
N LEU A 136 -6.64 -14.27 -17.67
CA LEU A 136 -7.43 -13.06 -17.57
C LEU A 136 -7.77 -12.92 -16.09
N TYR A 137 -6.77 -12.40 -15.35
CA TYR A 137 -6.99 -11.66 -14.12
C TYR A 137 -8.26 -10.85 -14.30
N ARG A 138 -9.35 -11.23 -13.61
CA ARG A 138 -10.48 -10.34 -13.43
C ARG A 138 -9.91 -9.18 -12.64
N LYS A 139 -9.62 -8.08 -13.37
CA LYS A 139 -8.66 -7.09 -12.91
C LYS A 139 -9.04 -6.62 -11.51
N PRO A 140 -8.07 -6.48 -10.59
CA PRO A 140 -8.24 -5.76 -9.34
C PRO A 140 -8.43 -4.25 -9.60
N ILE A 141 -9.20 -3.83 -10.62
CA ILE A 141 -9.43 -2.42 -10.93
C ILE A 141 -10.15 -1.78 -9.75
N GLU A 142 -11.20 -2.39 -9.21
CA GLU A 142 -11.94 -1.77 -8.11
C GLU A 142 -11.11 -1.71 -6.82
N ALA A 143 -10.34 -2.75 -6.51
CA ALA A 143 -9.43 -2.77 -5.36
C ALA A 143 -8.23 -1.83 -5.55
N ALA A 144 -7.68 -1.72 -6.76
CA ALA A 144 -6.57 -0.83 -7.07
C ALA A 144 -7.02 0.64 -7.14
N GLU A 145 -8.20 0.92 -7.68
CA GLU A 145 -8.81 2.25 -7.68
C GLU A 145 -9.18 2.68 -6.27
N PHE A 146 -9.73 1.78 -5.46
CA PHE A 146 -9.97 2.05 -4.04
C PHE A 146 -8.66 2.35 -3.29
N ARG A 147 -7.62 1.52 -3.44
CA ARG A 147 -6.29 1.77 -2.86
C ARG A 147 -5.69 3.10 -3.33
N LYS A 148 -5.81 3.40 -4.63
CA LYS A 148 -5.32 4.66 -5.22
C LYS A 148 -6.05 5.87 -4.64
N ASN A 149 -7.38 5.79 -4.51
CA ASN A 149 -8.19 6.86 -3.95
C ASN A 149 -7.88 7.09 -2.46
N VAL A 150 -7.74 6.01 -1.67
CA VAL A 150 -7.33 6.11 -0.25
C VAL A 150 -5.94 6.73 -0.11
N MET A 151 -4.96 6.31 -0.92
CA MET A 151 -3.61 6.88 -0.91
C MET A 151 -3.60 8.37 -1.31
N LEU A 152 -4.38 8.75 -2.34
CA LEU A 152 -4.53 10.14 -2.75
C LEU A 152 -5.18 11.00 -1.67
N SER A 153 -6.19 10.49 -0.97
CA SER A 153 -6.81 11.20 0.16
C SER A 153 -5.85 11.39 1.33
N LEU A 154 -5.06 10.38 1.67
CA LEU A 154 -4.03 10.48 2.72
C LEU A 154 -2.93 11.47 2.34
N LEU A 155 -2.47 11.45 1.09
CA LEU A 155 -1.49 12.41 0.58
C LEU A 155 -2.04 13.85 0.64
N GLY A 156 -3.29 14.05 0.26
CA GLY A 156 -3.97 15.34 0.36
C GLY A 156 -4.05 15.86 1.80
N LEU A 157 -4.38 14.99 2.76
CA LEU A 157 -4.37 15.32 4.19
C LEU A 157 -2.96 15.72 4.67
N ALA A 158 -1.93 14.97 4.28
CA ALA A 158 -0.55 15.26 4.66
C ALA A 158 -0.08 16.63 4.12
N ILE A 159 -0.39 16.95 2.86
CA ILE A 159 -0.11 18.27 2.26
C ILE A 159 -0.85 19.37 3.00
N ALA A 160 -2.13 19.16 3.35
CA ALA A 160 -2.92 20.15 4.09
C ALA A 160 -2.34 20.42 5.49
N VAL A 161 -1.94 19.38 6.24
CA VAL A 161 -1.29 19.52 7.54
C VAL A 161 0.04 20.25 7.41
N PHE A 162 0.85 19.91 6.40
CA PHE A 162 2.12 20.58 6.13
C PHE A 162 1.93 22.06 5.77
N ALA A 163 0.93 22.38 4.94
CA ALA A 163 0.59 23.76 4.59
C ALA A 163 0.12 24.56 5.83
N ILE A 164 -0.74 23.99 6.67
CA ILE A 164 -1.16 24.60 7.94
C ILE A 164 0.05 24.82 8.84
N TYR A 165 0.94 23.84 8.96
CA TYR A 165 2.18 23.97 9.73
C TYR A 165 3.08 25.08 9.18
N PHE A 166 3.23 25.22 7.87
CA PHE A 166 4.02 26.30 7.28
C PHE A 166 3.37 27.68 7.48
N LEU A 167 2.06 27.78 7.28
CA LEU A 167 1.29 29.01 7.48
C LEU A 167 1.28 29.47 8.94
N LEU A 168 1.39 28.53 9.90
CA LEU A 168 1.47 28.79 11.33
C LEU A 168 2.90 28.90 11.87
N GLY A 169 3.84 28.15 11.28
CA GLY A 169 5.21 27.91 11.76
C GLY A 169 6.28 28.78 11.11
N GLY A 170 6.01 29.39 9.95
CA GLY A 170 6.93 30.37 9.34
C GLY A 170 7.04 31.69 10.12
N LYS A 171 6.21 31.89 11.15
CA LYS A 171 6.10 33.15 11.90
C LYS A 171 6.90 33.04 13.18
N ARG A 172 8.19 33.30 13.06
CA ARG A 172 9.11 33.32 14.21
C ARG A 172 8.62 34.36 15.25
N SER A 173 8.38 33.95 16.49
CA SER A 173 7.93 34.82 17.59
C SER A 173 9.07 35.72 18.10
N CYS A 174 8.74 36.76 18.87
CA CYS A 174 9.75 37.51 19.60
C CYS A 174 10.35 36.61 20.72
N PRO A 175 11.68 36.47 20.85
CA PRO A 175 12.27 35.61 21.86
C PRO A 175 11.98 36.08 23.30
N LYS A 176 11.74 37.38 23.51
CA LYS A 176 11.47 37.94 24.84
C LYS A 176 10.00 37.82 25.28
N CYS A 177 9.05 38.23 24.43
CA CYS A 177 7.63 38.27 24.80
C CYS A 177 6.76 37.19 24.14
N ASN A 178 7.36 36.32 23.31
CA ASN A 178 6.74 35.23 22.56
C ASN A 178 5.54 35.63 21.66
N GLN A 179 5.34 36.92 21.41
CA GLN A 179 4.25 37.37 20.55
C GLN A 179 4.56 37.07 19.07
N ARG A 180 3.63 36.41 18.38
CA ARG A 180 3.69 36.17 16.93
C ARG A 180 3.49 37.49 16.17
N TRP A 181 4.24 37.69 15.09
CA TRP A 181 4.12 38.82 14.13
C TRP A 181 4.66 40.20 14.51
N SER A 182 5.39 40.33 15.61
CA SER A 182 5.81 41.65 16.10
C SER A 182 7.12 42.17 15.48
N ARG A 183 7.61 41.70 14.34
CA ARG A 183 8.94 42.11 13.85
C ARG A 183 8.88 43.30 12.90
N VAL A 184 9.72 44.29 13.14
CA VAL A 184 10.06 45.34 12.15
C VAL A 184 11.52 45.16 11.79
N LYS A 185 11.82 45.04 10.47
CA LYS A 185 13.20 45.08 9.99
C LYS A 185 13.66 46.53 10.09
N LEU A 186 14.69 46.78 10.89
CA LEU A 186 15.25 48.13 11.06
C LEU A 186 16.30 48.42 9.99
N LYS A 187 17.30 47.53 9.89
CA LYS A 187 18.45 47.71 9.01
C LYS A 187 19.02 46.34 8.60
N SER A 188 19.63 46.28 7.43
CA SER A 188 20.53 45.20 7.05
C SER A 188 21.92 45.76 6.79
N VAL A 189 22.94 45.19 7.42
CA VAL A 189 24.34 45.56 7.28
C VAL A 189 25.10 44.39 6.67
N TYR A 190 25.90 44.66 5.64
CA TYR A 190 26.78 43.66 5.05
C TYR A 190 27.89 43.30 6.04
N ALA A 191 28.00 42.02 6.38
CA ALA A 191 28.92 41.50 7.39
C ALA A 191 30.25 41.03 6.78
N GLY A 192 30.24 40.73 5.49
CA GLY A 192 31.35 40.11 4.78
C GLY A 192 30.88 39.03 3.81
N THR A 193 31.84 38.31 3.25
CA THR A 193 31.59 37.14 2.40
C THR A 193 32.27 35.95 3.04
N ASN A 194 31.49 34.91 3.33
CA ASN A 194 32.04 33.65 3.78
C ASN A 194 32.34 32.79 2.56
N THR A 195 33.56 32.27 2.50
CA THR A 195 33.99 31.34 1.47
C THR A 195 33.96 29.93 2.04
N TYR A 196 33.22 29.05 1.39
CA TYR A 196 33.10 27.65 1.78
C TYR A 196 33.78 26.79 0.72
N GLN A 197 34.53 25.79 1.19
CA GLN A 197 35.09 24.74 0.35
C GLN A 197 34.21 23.50 0.48
N GLY A 198 33.82 22.93 -0.64
CA GLY A 198 33.11 21.67 -0.71
C GLY A 198 33.56 20.88 -1.94
N THR A 199 32.90 19.77 -2.19
CA THR A 199 33.02 19.01 -3.42
C THR A 199 31.72 19.10 -4.20
N ARG A 200 31.81 19.10 -5.53
CA ARG A 200 30.66 18.89 -6.40
C ARG A 200 30.99 17.77 -7.37
N THR A 201 30.04 16.89 -7.60
CA THR A 201 30.18 15.81 -8.58
C THR A 201 29.98 16.40 -9.98
N VAL A 202 30.97 16.23 -10.85
CA VAL A 202 30.95 16.68 -12.24
C VAL A 202 31.14 15.49 -13.16
N ARG A 203 30.34 15.43 -14.23
CA ARG A 203 30.52 14.44 -15.28
C ARG A 203 31.65 14.88 -16.21
N LYS A 204 32.64 14.02 -16.39
CA LYS A 204 33.74 14.20 -17.35
C LYS A 204 33.70 13.11 -18.39
N ASP A 205 33.87 13.48 -19.64
CA ASP A 205 33.98 12.53 -20.73
C ASP A 205 35.33 11.80 -20.66
N VAL A 206 35.31 10.49 -20.92
CA VAL A 206 36.53 9.69 -20.98
C VAL A 206 37.23 9.97 -22.32
N GLN A 207 38.33 10.73 -22.28
CA GLN A 207 39.12 10.99 -23.49
C GLN A 207 39.69 9.67 -24.06
N GLY A 208 39.39 9.39 -25.32
CA GLY A 208 39.98 8.27 -26.07
C GLY A 208 39.13 7.00 -26.19
N GLY A 209 37.85 7.01 -25.78
CA GLY A 209 36.98 5.83 -25.88
C GLY A 209 35.50 6.17 -26.05
N SER A 210 34.75 5.19 -26.56
CA SER A 210 33.36 5.22 -27.00
C SER A 210 32.36 5.85 -26.00
N GLY A 211 32.16 7.17 -26.03
CA GLY A 211 30.98 7.86 -25.48
C GLY A 211 30.68 7.68 -23.98
N GLY A 212 31.66 7.28 -23.18
CA GLY A 212 31.49 7.09 -21.73
C GLY A 212 31.78 8.37 -20.93
N TYR A 213 31.06 8.54 -19.82
CA TYR A 213 31.35 9.58 -18.82
C TYR A 213 31.71 8.95 -17.48
N VAL A 214 32.55 9.64 -16.71
CA VAL A 214 32.84 9.33 -15.31
C VAL A 214 32.40 10.49 -14.43
N GLU A 215 31.79 10.17 -13.29
CA GLU A 215 31.44 11.15 -12.27
C GLU A 215 32.66 11.35 -11.35
N VAL A 216 33.19 12.57 -11.32
CA VAL A 216 34.37 12.94 -10.55
C VAL A 216 33.99 14.03 -9.57
N ASP A 217 34.35 13.85 -8.30
CA ASP A 217 34.19 14.90 -7.30
C ASP A 217 35.30 15.93 -7.46
N GLU A 218 34.93 17.14 -7.87
CA GLU A 218 35.85 18.26 -7.99
C GLU A 218 35.75 19.19 -6.78
N PRO A 219 36.88 19.76 -6.31
CA PRO A 219 36.83 20.82 -5.31
C PRO A 219 36.06 22.01 -5.88
N TYR A 220 35.08 22.48 -5.13
CA TYR A 220 34.24 23.62 -5.48
C TYR A 220 34.22 24.62 -4.33
N THR A 221 34.60 25.85 -4.65
CA THR A 221 34.57 26.97 -3.71
C THR A 221 33.37 27.85 -4.04
N TYR A 222 32.47 28.05 -3.07
CA TYR A 222 31.40 29.03 -3.23
C TYR A 222 31.48 30.10 -2.15
N SER A 223 31.12 31.31 -2.55
CA SER A 223 31.14 32.48 -1.70
C SER A 223 29.70 32.93 -1.41
N LYS A 224 29.35 33.08 -0.14
CA LYS A 224 28.04 33.55 0.29
C LYS A 224 28.20 34.89 1.01
N LYS A 225 27.54 35.93 0.48
CA LYS A 225 27.44 37.22 1.16
C LYS A 225 26.62 37.05 2.43
N VAL A 226 27.17 37.51 3.55
CA VAL A 226 26.56 37.42 4.87
C VAL A 226 26.02 38.80 5.25
N TYR A 227 24.80 38.85 5.77
CA TYR A 227 24.18 40.09 6.24
C TYR A 227 23.73 39.95 7.70
N HIS A 228 24.05 40.95 8.53
CA HIS A 228 23.37 41.14 9.81
C HIS A 228 22.04 41.86 9.55
N ARG A 229 20.93 41.20 9.88
CA ARG A 229 19.60 41.80 9.82
C ARG A 229 19.13 42.11 11.23
N PHE A 230 18.94 43.39 11.53
CA PHE A 230 18.47 43.86 12.82
C PHE A 230 16.95 43.93 12.82
N TYR A 231 16.33 43.27 13.78
CA TYR A 231 14.89 43.26 13.98
C TYR A 231 14.54 43.87 15.34
N LYS A 232 13.37 44.51 15.43
CA LYS A 232 12.80 45.00 16.69
C LYS A 232 11.39 44.46 16.89
N CYS A 233 11.05 44.10 18.12
CA CYS A 233 9.68 43.75 18.50
C CYS A 233 8.80 45.02 18.58
N LYS A 234 7.66 45.05 17.89
CA LYS A 234 6.66 46.13 17.97
C LYS A 234 6.08 46.32 19.37
N LYS A 235 5.96 45.26 20.17
CA LYS A 235 5.30 45.31 21.48
C LYS A 235 6.27 45.56 22.64
N CYS A 236 7.34 44.78 22.73
CA CYS A 236 8.29 44.87 23.86
C CYS A 236 9.58 45.61 23.50
N GLU A 237 9.68 46.13 22.27
CA GLU A 237 10.83 46.90 21.77
C GLU A 237 12.17 46.18 21.75
N HIS A 238 12.21 44.91 22.16
CA HIS A 238 13.43 44.12 22.18
C HIS A 238 13.97 43.95 20.76
N GLY A 239 15.25 44.32 20.59
CA GLY A 239 16.00 44.12 19.36
C GLY A 239 16.79 42.82 19.38
N TRP A 240 16.94 42.17 18.23
CA TRP A 240 17.87 41.06 18.05
C TRP A 240 18.41 41.06 16.61
N ASP A 241 19.60 40.49 16.43
CA ASP A 241 20.23 40.33 15.14
C ASP A 241 20.07 38.88 14.63
N VAL A 242 20.01 38.75 13.32
CA VAL A 242 20.00 37.45 12.64
C VAL A 242 21.00 37.50 11.50
N ILE A 243 21.91 36.54 11.50
CA ILE A 243 22.89 36.32 10.44
C ILE A 243 22.21 35.50 9.34
N SER A 244 22.21 36.00 8.10
CA SER A 244 21.58 35.35 6.93
C SER A 244 22.49 35.29 5.72
#